data_AF-A0A7C5LT74-F1
#
_entry.id   AF-A0A7C5LT74-F1
#
_cell.length_a   1.000
_cell.length_b   1.000
_cell.length_c   1.000
_cell.angle_alpha   90.00
_cell.angle_beta   90.00
_cell.angle_gamma   90.00
#
_symmetry.space_group_name_H-M   'P 1'
#
loop_
_entity.id
_entity.type
_entity.pdbx_description
1 polymer ?
#
loop_
_entity_poly.entity_id
_entity_poly.type
_entity_poly.pdbx_seq_one_letter_code
_entity_poly.pdbx_strand_id
1 'polypeptide(L)'
;MPRDFEVLPVETLAERKAFVGFQFALYRNDPLWVPYLRSERMEFTDRTRHPFFEHAEVAFFRAVRGRRTIGTIAAIRNDAYNRFHGEK
;
A
#
# COMPACT_ATOMS: atom_id res chain seq x y z
N MET A 1 7.56 -18.17 18.78
CA MET A 1 7.30 -16.78 19.22
C MET A 1 5.88 -16.42 18.80
N PRO A 2 4.95 -16.12 19.71
CA PRO A 2 3.62 -15.66 19.32
C PRO A 2 3.76 -14.33 18.55
N ARG A 3 2.99 -14.17 17.46
CA ARG A 3 2.93 -12.91 16.72
C ARG A 3 2.25 -11.87 17.60
N ASP A 4 2.95 -10.77 17.87
CA ASP A 4 2.45 -9.62 18.64
C ASP A 4 1.84 -8.54 17.73
N PHE A 5 1.44 -8.91 16.52
CA PHE A 5 0.88 -8.02 15.52
C PHE A 5 -0.14 -8.76 14.65
N GLU A 6 -1.06 -7.98 14.07
CA GLU A 6 -2.10 -8.45 13.17
C GLU A 6 -1.88 -7.89 11.77
N VAL A 7 -2.36 -8.61 10.74
CA VAL A 7 -2.36 -8.11 9.36
C VAL A 7 -3.80 -7.79 9.00
N LEU A 8 -4.07 -6.52 8.69
CA LEU A 8 -5.42 -6.02 8.42
C LEU A 8 -5.48 -5.44 7.00
N PRO A 9 -6.60 -5.62 6.28
CA PRO A 9 -6.83 -4.94 5.02
C PRO A 9 -6.94 -3.42 5.24
N VAL A 10 -6.73 -2.66 4.17
CA VAL A 10 -6.95 -1.21 4.15
C VAL A 10 -8.27 -0.93 3.46
N GLU A 11 -9.25 -0.47 4.24
CA GLU A 11 -10.64 -0.29 3.80
C GLU A 11 -11.11 1.16 3.98
N THR A 12 -10.54 1.89 4.94
CA THR A 12 -10.91 3.27 5.24
C THR A 12 -9.87 4.29 4.80
N LEU A 13 -10.28 5.56 4.65
CA LEU A 13 -9.36 6.66 4.36
C LEU A 13 -8.29 6.84 5.44
N ALA A 14 -8.64 6.63 6.71
CA ALA A 14 -7.68 6.73 7.82
C ALA A 14 -6.61 5.63 7.71
N GLU A 15 -7.02 4.41 7.36
CA GLU A 15 -6.09 3.31 7.15
C GLU A 15 -5.21 3.53 5.93
N ARG A 16 -5.77 4.10 4.85
CA ARG A 16 -5.00 4.46 3.63
C ARG A 16 -3.94 5.51 3.93
N LYS A 17 -4.28 6.55 4.72
CA LYS A 17 -3.31 7.53 5.21
C LYS A 17 -2.21 6.88 6.04
N ALA A 18 -2.55 5.92 6.90
CA ALA A 18 -1.59 5.18 7.71
C ALA A 18 -0.72 4.22 6.88
N PHE A 19 -1.26 3.65 5.80
CA PHE A 19 -0.53 2.85 4.82
C PHE A 19 0.51 3.71 4.08
N VAL A 20 0.09 4.81 3.46
CA VAL A 20 0.99 5.74 2.75
C VAL A 20 2.01 6.37 3.71
N GLY A 21 1.59 6.73 4.92
CA GLY A 21 2.43 7.37 5.92
C GLY A 21 3.53 6.48 6.49
N PHE A 22 3.42 5.15 6.39
CA PHE A 22 4.39 4.22 6.97
C PHE A 22 5.80 4.45 6.43
N GLN A 23 5.98 4.61 5.11
CA GLN A 23 7.30 4.83 4.51
C GLN A 23 7.97 6.10 5.05
N PHE A 24 7.20 7.17 5.29
CA PHE A 24 7.71 8.41 5.86
C PHE A 24 8.20 8.24 7.30
N ALA A 25 7.55 7.39 8.09
CA ALA A 25 8.00 7.10 9.43
C ALA A 25 9.21 6.15 9.43
N LEU A 26 9.24 5.19 8.50
CA LEU A 26 10.30 4.19 8.39
C LEU A 26 11.63 4.82 7.99
N TYR A 27 11.62 5.67 6.95
CA TYR A 27 12.83 6.24 6.36
C TYR A 27 13.15 7.67 6.84
N ARG A 28 12.50 8.15 7.92
CA ARG A 28 12.63 9.54 8.40
C ARG A 28 14.06 10.02 8.68
N ASN A 29 14.98 9.10 8.97
CA ASN A 29 16.38 9.37 9.31
C ASN A 29 17.34 8.79 8.27
N ASP A 30 16.83 8.28 7.14
CA ASP A 30 17.65 7.76 6.05
C ASP A 30 18.06 8.93 5.14
N PRO A 31 19.36 9.31 5.09
CA PRO A 31 19.82 10.44 4.29
C PRO A 31 19.72 10.19 2.78
N LEU A 32 19.54 8.95 2.34
CA LEU A 32 19.42 8.57 0.93
C LEU A 32 17.97 8.44 0.48
N TRP A 33 17.02 8.56 1.40
CA TRP A 33 15.61 8.43 1.08
C TRP A 33 15.04 9.72 0.50
N VAL A 34 14.57 9.65 -0.75
CA VAL A 34 13.86 10.73 -1.42
C VAL A 34 12.34 10.47 -1.29
N PRO A 35 11.61 11.26 -0.50
CA PRO A 35 10.18 11.06 -0.32
C PRO A 35 9.39 11.42 -1.58
N TYR A 36 8.39 10.60 -1.91
CA TYR A 36 7.34 10.99 -2.86
C TYR A 36 6.47 12.13 -2.31
N LEU A 37 5.75 12.82 -3.19
CA LEU A 37 4.68 13.71 -2.75
C LEU A 37 3.56 12.91 -2.09
N ARG A 38 3.15 13.32 -0.88
CA ARG A 38 2.08 12.61 -0.14
C ARG A 38 0.77 12.60 -0.92
N SER A 39 0.43 13.69 -1.61
CA SER A 39 -0.77 13.79 -2.45
C SER A 39 -0.76 12.76 -3.58
N GLU A 40 0.35 12.65 -4.29
CA GLU A 40 0.54 11.68 -5.39
C GLU A 40 0.36 10.24 -4.90
N ARG A 41 0.99 9.88 -3.77
CA ARG A 41 0.84 8.53 -3.19
C ARG A 41 -0.60 8.25 -2.71
N MET A 42 -1.30 9.27 -2.23
CA MET A 42 -2.71 9.16 -1.84
C MET A 42 -3.63 8.98 -3.06
N GLU A 43 -3.28 9.56 -4.21
CA GLU A 43 -3.99 9.38 -5.47
C GLU A 43 -3.70 8.00 -6.09
N PHE A 44 -2.44 7.56 -6.09
CA PHE A 44 -2.05 6.24 -6.61
C PHE A 44 -2.69 5.07 -5.86
N THR A 45 -3.05 5.27 -4.59
CA THR A 45 -3.74 4.28 -3.76
C THR A 45 -5.26 4.44 -3.76
N ASP A 46 -5.79 5.40 -4.53
CA ASP A 46 -7.22 5.66 -4.63
C ASP A 46 -7.88 4.85 -5.75
N ARG A 47 -8.61 3.80 -5.35
CA ARG A 47 -9.29 2.87 -6.26
C ARG A 47 -10.32 3.55 -7.16
N THR A 48 -10.89 4.68 -6.74
CA THR A 48 -11.95 5.37 -7.50
C THR A 48 -11.42 6.38 -8.49
N ARG A 49 -10.16 6.80 -8.35
CA ARG A 49 -9.58 7.90 -9.13
C ARG A 49 -8.48 7.47 -10.09
N HIS A 50 -7.75 6.40 -9.76
CA HIS A 50 -6.56 6.05 -10.51
C HIS A 50 -6.86 5.01 -11.61
N PRO A 51 -6.58 5.29 -12.89
CA PRO A 51 -6.94 4.40 -14.01
C PRO A 51 -6.35 2.99 -13.93
N PHE A 52 -5.25 2.80 -13.20
CA PHE A 52 -4.66 1.47 -12.98
C PHE A 52 -5.67 0.44 -12.45
N PHE A 53 -6.63 0.87 -11.62
CA PHE A 53 -7.63 -0.02 -11.05
C PHE A 53 -8.73 -0.43 -12.04
N GLU A 54 -8.79 0.18 -13.24
CA GLU A 54 -9.69 -0.25 -14.31
C GLU A 54 -9.27 -1.60 -14.91
N HIS A 55 -7.99 -1.97 -14.76
CA HIS A 55 -7.40 -3.14 -15.41
C HIS A 55 -6.56 -4.02 -14.46
N ALA A 56 -6.47 -3.64 -13.18
CA ALA A 56 -5.75 -4.38 -12.16
C ALA A 56 -6.53 -4.40 -10.85
N GLU A 57 -6.57 -5.57 -10.23
CA GLU A 57 -7.08 -5.73 -8.87
C GLU A 57 -5.92 -5.58 -7.90
N VAL A 58 -6.05 -4.68 -6.92
CA VAL A 58 -5.03 -4.50 -5.89
C VAL A 58 -5.69 -4.65 -4.53
N ALA A 59 -5.00 -5.29 -3.59
CA ALA A 59 -5.34 -5.33 -2.18
C ALA A 59 -4.20 -4.76 -1.35
N PHE A 60 -4.49 -3.78 -0.50
CA PHE A 60 -3.52 -3.17 0.40
C PHE A 60 -3.68 -3.73 1.80
N PHE A 61 -2.55 -4.01 2.46
CA PHE A 61 -2.51 -4.56 3.81
C PHE A 61 -1.55 -3.80 4.70
N ARG A 62 -1.87 -3.75 6.00
CA ARG A 62 -1.03 -3.19 7.05
C ARG A 62 -0.75 -4.25 8.10
N ALA A 63 0.51 -4.38 8.50
CA ALA A 63 0.86 -5.04 9.75
C ALA A 63 0.71 -4.03 10.89
N VAL A 64 -0.06 -4.38 11.93
CA VAL A 64 -0.44 -3.49 13.03
C VAL A 64 -0.07 -4.12 14.36
N ARG A 65 0.71 -3.39 15.16
CA ARG A 65 1.00 -3.72 16.57
C ARG A 65 0.30 -2.69 17.44
N GLY A 66 -0.78 -3.09 18.12
CA GLY A 66 -1.66 -2.19 18.84
C GLY A 66 -2.33 -1.19 17.88
N ARG A 67 -1.95 0.09 17.94
CA ARG A 67 -2.45 1.13 17.02
C ARG A 67 -1.45 1.55 15.94
N ARG A 68 -0.24 0.97 15.96
CA ARG A 68 0.86 1.40 15.12
C ARG A 68 0.99 0.50 13.89
N THR A 69 0.98 1.10 12.70
CA THR A 69 1.46 0.41 11.48
C THR A 69 2.95 0.15 11.61
N ILE A 70 3.35 -1.12 11.51
CA ILE A 70 4.76 -1.55 11.53
C ILE A 70 5.23 -2.10 10.18
N GLY A 71 4.32 -2.26 9.22
CA GLY A 71 4.62 -2.74 7.88
C GLY A 71 3.44 -2.56 6.94
N THR A 72 3.72 -2.55 5.64
CA THR A 72 2.71 -2.42 4.58
C THR A 72 3.08 -3.30 3.40
N ILE A 73 2.09 -3.91 2.76
CA ILE A 73 2.28 -4.65 1.50
C ILE A 73 1.06 -4.44 0.60
N ALA A 74 1.28 -4.48 -0.71
CA ALA A 74 0.21 -4.50 -1.71
C ALA A 74 0.30 -5.82 -2.48
N ALA A 75 -0.82 -6.51 -2.61
CA ALA A 75 -0.99 -7.60 -3.56
C ALA A 75 -1.63 -7.01 -4.82
N ILE A 76 -1.04 -7.25 -5.99
CA ILE A 76 -1.49 -6.69 -7.27
C ILE A 76 -1.69 -7.85 -8.24
N ARG A 77 -2.88 -7.96 -8.83
CA ARG A 77 -3.15 -8.80 -10.00
C ARG A 77 -3.40 -7.88 -11.19
N ASN A 78 -2.51 -7.93 -12.19
CA ASN A 78 -2.59 -7.08 -13.37
C ASN A 78 -3.12 -7.89 -14.56
N ASP A 79 -4.42 -7.80 -14.80
CA ASP A 79 -5.08 -8.60 -15.83
C ASP A 79 -4.65 -8.17 -17.25
N ALA A 80 -4.27 -6.90 -17.45
CA ALA A 80 -3.73 -6.41 -18.73
C ALA A 80 -2.36 -7.00 -19.05
N TYR A 81 -1.47 -7.07 -18.05
CA TYR A 81 -0.16 -7.71 -18.19
C TYR A 81 -0.32 -9.21 -18.47
N ASN A 82 -1.17 -9.89 -17.69
CA ASN A 82 -1.44 -11.32 -17.82
C ASN A 82 -1.98 -11.66 -19.23
N ARG A 83 -2.92 -10.86 -19.76
CA ARG A 83 -3.43 -11.05 -21.14
C ARG A 83 -2.38 -10.85 -22.22
N PHE A 84 -1.50 -9.85 -22.08
CA PHE A 84 -0.46 -9.60 -23.08
C PHE A 84 0.62 -10.69 -23.09
N HIS A 85 0.96 -11.25 -21.92
CA HIS A 85 2.05 -12.24 -21.79
C HIS A 85 1.56 -13.70 -21.71
N GLY A 86 0.25 -13.95 -21.70
CA GLY A 86 -0.32 -15.29 -21.60
C GLY A 86 -0.16 -15.95 -20.22
N GLU A 87 0.04 -15.15 -19.17
CA GLU A 87 0.18 -15.60 -17.78
C GLU A 87 -1.19 -15.65 -17.06
N LYS A 88 -1.28 -16.36 -15.94
CA LYS A 88 -2.51 -16.49 -15.13
C LYS A 88 -2.38 -15.80 -13.79
#